data_AF-A0A0D6KDK1-F1
#
_entry.id   AF-A0A0D6KDK1-F1
#
_cell.length_a   1.000
_cell.length_b   1.000
_cell.length_c   1.000
_cell.angle_alpha   90.00
_cell.angle_beta   90.00
_cell.angle_gamma   90.00
#
_symmetry.space_group_name_H-M   'P 1'
#
loop_
_entity.id
_entity.type
_entity.pdbx_description
1 polymer ?
#
loop_
_entity_poly.entity_id
_entity_poly.type
_entity_poly.pdbx_seq_one_letter_code
_entity_poly.pdbx_strand_id
1 'polypeptide(L)'
;MKSILQTYLEQEIWVLIRDKWYFATVIGVWDDLLWFKHRTYNKETEEDTLWEMIVKISEVIAIDKVQSVVSRKPDVFISRLLETDKNITNPQEHES
;
A
#
# COMPACT_ATOMS: atom_id res chain seq x y z
N MET A 1 18.96 -15.01 -7.43
CA MET A 1 18.72 -14.06 -6.31
C MET A 1 17.21 -13.97 -6.15
N LYS A 2 16.63 -14.26 -4.98
CA LYS A 2 15.16 -14.18 -4.80
C LYS A 2 14.74 -12.72 -4.74
N SER A 3 13.71 -12.32 -5.50
CA SER A 3 13.17 -10.96 -5.45
C SER A 3 12.63 -10.67 -4.05
N ILE A 4 12.89 -9.46 -3.53
CA ILE A 4 12.35 -9.02 -2.23
C ILE A 4 10.82 -9.11 -2.21
N LEU A 5 10.17 -8.99 -3.36
CA LEU A 5 8.72 -9.12 -3.48
C LEU A 5 8.21 -10.53 -3.19
N GLN A 6 9.02 -11.55 -3.47
CA GLN A 6 8.68 -12.94 -3.09
C GLN A 6 8.61 -13.11 -1.58
N THR A 7 9.23 -12.22 -0.80
CA THR A 7 9.12 -12.25 0.67
C THR A 7 7.76 -11.77 1.19
N TYR A 8 6.94 -11.14 0.34
CA TYR A 8 5.59 -10.69 0.69
C TYR A 8 4.49 -11.65 0.25
N LEU A 9 4.83 -12.82 -0.32
CA LEU A 9 3.84 -13.81 -0.71
C LEU A 9 2.95 -14.17 0.49
N GLU A 10 1.64 -14.20 0.25
CA GLU A 10 0.57 -14.43 1.25
C GLU A 10 0.49 -13.38 2.38
N GLN A 11 1.25 -12.28 2.29
CA GLN A 11 1.17 -11.18 3.26
C GLN A 11 0.23 -10.07 2.78
N GLU A 12 -0.39 -9.41 3.75
CA GLU A 12 -1.13 -8.18 3.56
C GLU A 12 -0.17 -6.98 3.59
N ILE A 13 -0.17 -6.21 2.51
CA ILE A 13 0.68 -5.03 2.33
C ILE A 13 -0.13 -3.89 1.73
N TRP A 14 0.32 -2.66 1.94
CA TRP A 14 -0.08 -1.54 1.11
C TRP A 14 0.84 -1.47 -0.10
N VAL A 15 0.24 -1.40 -1.29
CA VAL A 15 0.99 -1.20 -2.54
C VAL A 15 0.52 0.07 -3.23
N LEU A 16 1.47 0.94 -3.59
CA LEU A 16 1.24 2.13 -4.40
C LEU A 16 1.50 1.77 -5.86
N ILE A 17 0.45 1.79 -6.67
CA ILE A 17 0.54 1.54 -8.11
C ILE A 17 0.10 2.83 -8.79
N ARG A 18 0.99 3.42 -9.58
CA ARG A 18 0.82 4.78 -10.13
C ARG A 18 0.51 5.77 -9.01
N ASP A 19 -0.68 6.32 -8.95
CA ASP A 19 -1.13 7.34 -8.00
C ASP A 19 -2.12 6.81 -6.95
N LYS A 20 -2.32 5.48 -6.88
CA LYS A 20 -3.34 4.88 -6.02
C LYS A 20 -2.78 3.80 -5.10
N TRP A 21 -3.17 3.89 -3.82
CA TRP A 21 -2.88 2.88 -2.80
C TRP A 21 -3.92 1.77 -2.81
N TYR A 22 -3.43 0.53 -2.68
CA TYR A 22 -4.24 -0.67 -2.57
C TYR A 22 -3.82 -1.45 -1.32
N PHE A 23 -4.79 -1.80 -0.49
CA PHE A 23 -4.58 -2.78 0.57
C PHE A 23 -4.73 -4.17 -0.04
N ALA A 24 -3.62 -4.89 -0.14
CA ALA A 24 -3.48 -6.01 -1.03
C ALA A 24 -2.88 -7.23 -0.32
N THR A 25 -3.38 -8.42 -0.65
CA THR A 25 -2.75 -9.70 -0.34
C THR A 25 -1.97 -10.16 -1.56
N VAL A 26 -0.65 -10.30 -1.45
CA VAL A 26 0.17 -10.81 -2.56
C VAL A 26 -0.08 -12.30 -2.70
N ILE A 27 -0.45 -12.74 -3.90
CA ILE A 27 -0.75 -14.16 -4.19
C ILE A 27 0.25 -14.78 -5.17
N GLY A 28 1.01 -13.97 -5.90
CA GLY A 28 2.05 -14.45 -6.79
C GLY A 28 3.03 -13.37 -7.18
N VAL A 29 4.27 -13.78 -7.43
CA VAL A 29 5.32 -12.94 -8.02
C VAL A 29 6.01 -13.77 -9.09
N TRP A 30 5.92 -13.34 -10.34
CA TRP A 30 6.51 -14.03 -11.49
C TRP A 30 7.30 -13.05 -12.33
N ASP A 31 8.59 -13.30 -12.51
CA ASP A 31 9.52 -12.45 -13.27
C ASP A 31 9.36 -10.95 -12.94
N ASP A 32 8.72 -10.19 -13.82
CA ASP A 32 8.45 -8.75 -13.72
C ASP A 32 6.99 -8.41 -13.36
N LEU A 33 6.19 -9.38 -12.93
CA LEU A 33 4.77 -9.25 -12.59
C LEU A 33 4.51 -9.47 -11.08
N LEU A 34 3.65 -8.61 -10.54
CA LEU A 34 3.08 -8.72 -9.20
C LEU A 34 1.60 -9.09 -9.32
N TRP A 35 1.21 -10.20 -8.70
CA TRP A 35 -0.17 -10.68 -8.63
C TRP A 35 -0.69 -10.54 -7.20
N PHE A 36 -1.79 -9.81 -7.05
CA PHE A 36 -2.37 -9.53 -5.75
C PHE A 36 -3.89 -9.48 -5.79
N LYS A 37 -4.50 -9.67 -4.61
CA LYS A 37 -5.93 -9.48 -4.36
C LYS A 37 -6.14 -8.24 -3.52
N HIS A 38 -7.16 -7.46 -3.81
CA HIS A 38 -7.56 -6.33 -2.97
C HIS A 38 -9.08 -6.27 -2.82
N ARG A 39 -9.57 -5.66 -1.74
CA ARG A 39 -11.00 -5.47 -1.51
C ARG A 39 -11.40 -4.03 -1.76
N THR A 40 -12.62 -3.84 -2.23
CA THR A 40 -13.27 -2.53 -2.27
C THR A 40 -14.64 -2.64 -1.65
N TYR A 41 -14.91 -1.77 -0.67
CA TYR A 41 -16.20 -1.68 -0.03
C TYR A 41 -17.05 -0.59 -0.68
N ASN A 42 -18.24 -0.95 -1.17
CA ASN A 42 -19.23 0.01 -1.65
C ASN A 42 -20.13 0.43 -0.48
N LYS A 43 -20.09 1.71 -0.12
CA LYS A 43 -20.90 2.25 0.99
C LYS A 43 -22.39 2.35 0.66
N GLU A 44 -22.76 2.42 -0.62
CA GLU A 44 -24.15 2.57 -1.05
C GLU A 44 -24.88 1.23 -1.07
N THR A 45 -24.20 0.17 -1.47
CA THR A 45 -24.77 -1.20 -1.55
C THR A 45 -24.37 -2.09 -0.37
N GLU A 46 -23.47 -1.64 0.50
CA GLU A 46 -22.83 -2.41 1.58
C GLU A 46 -22.10 -3.67 1.08
N GLU A 47 -21.76 -3.74 -0.21
CA GLU A 47 -21.09 -4.90 -0.80
C GLU A 47 -19.56 -4.81 -0.67
N ASP A 48 -18.94 -5.92 -0.30
CA ASP A 48 -17.50 -6.12 -0.35
C ASP A 48 -17.14 -6.89 -1.63
N THR A 49 -16.40 -6.23 -2.53
CA THR A 49 -15.96 -6.85 -3.77
C THR A 49 -14.48 -7.20 -3.69
N LEU A 50 -14.15 -8.47 -3.92
CA LEU A 50 -12.78 -8.96 -4.04
C LEU A 50 -12.30 -8.86 -5.49
N TRP A 51 -11.24 -8.12 -5.69
CA TRP A 51 -10.58 -7.95 -6.97
C TRP A 51 -9.27 -8.72 -7.01
N GLU A 52 -8.91 -9.13 -8.20
CA GLU A 52 -7.63 -9.77 -8.48
C GLU A 52 -6.94 -9.02 -9.62
N MET A 53 -5.69 -8.61 -9.40
CA MET A 53 -4.94 -7.77 -10.33
C MET A 53 -3.54 -8.32 -10.55
N ILE A 54 -3.09 -8.26 -11.80
CA ILE A 54 -1.72 -8.54 -12.22
C ILE A 54 -1.17 -7.25 -12.82
N VAL A 55 -0.08 -6.74 -12.25
CA VAL A 55 0.57 -5.50 -12.70
C VAL A 55 2.06 -5.73 -12.93
N LYS A 56 2.68 -4.89 -13.76
CA LYS A 56 4.15 -4.91 -13.86
C LYS A 56 4.76 -4.33 -12.59
N ILE A 57 5.82 -4.95 -12.10
CA ILE A 57 6.59 -4.47 -10.95
C ILE A 57 7.13 -3.06 -11.21
N SER A 58 7.42 -2.71 -12.46
CA SER A 58 7.84 -1.34 -12.84
C SER A 58 6.75 -0.28 -12.64
N GLU A 59 5.48 -0.67 -12.46
CA GLU A 59 4.38 0.25 -12.13
C GLU A 59 4.17 0.42 -10.61
N VAL A 60 4.83 -0.43 -9.81
CA VAL A 60 4.80 -0.36 -8.35
C VAL A 60 5.79 0.70 -7.90
N ILE A 61 5.29 1.77 -7.28
CA ILE A 61 6.11 2.90 -6.82
C ILE A 61 6.61 2.65 -5.40
N ALA A 62 5.77 2.10 -4.53
CA ALA A 62 6.11 1.86 -3.13
C ALA A 62 5.34 0.66 -2.56
N ILE A 63 5.92 0.05 -1.53
CA ILE A 63 5.28 -0.98 -0.71
C ILE A 63 5.47 -0.58 0.75
N ASP A 64 4.38 -0.56 1.50
CA ASP A 64 4.40 -0.40 2.96
C ASP A 64 3.90 -1.68 3.63
N LYS A 65 4.72 -2.21 4.53
CA LYS A 65 4.41 -3.45 5.25
C LYS A 65 3.52 -3.08 6.43
N VAL A 66 2.34 -3.69 6.50
CA VAL A 66 1.50 -3.57 7.68
C VAL A 66 2.18 -4.31 8.84
N GLN A 67 2.88 -3.57 9.71
CA GLN A 67 3.09 -4.04 11.08
C GLN A 67 1.72 -4.02 11.74
N SER A 68 1.11 -5.20 11.89
CA SER A 68 -0.13 -5.37 12.63
C SER A 68 0.09 -4.96 14.09
N VAL A 69 -0.03 -3.66 14.36
CA VAL A 69 -0.34 -3.18 15.70
C VAL A 69 -1.81 -3.45 15.87
N VAL A 70 -2.13 -4.50 16.62
CA VAL A 70 -3.49 -4.74 17.13
C VAL A 70 -3.85 -3.55 18.02
N SER A 71 -4.29 -2.45 17.41
CA SER A 71 -4.65 -1.23 18.11
C SER A 71 -6.11 -0.91 17.81
N ARG A 72 -6.90 -1.02 18.86
CA ARG A 72 -8.33 -0.76 18.91
C ARG A 72 -8.60 0.67 18.42
N LYS A 73 -9.02 0.82 17.16
CA LYS A 73 -9.89 1.85 16.57
C LYS A 73 -9.38 2.28 15.18
N PRO A 74 -10.21 2.20 14.13
CA PRO A 74 -9.84 2.58 12.76
C PRO A 74 -9.54 4.08 12.59
N ASP A 75 -9.91 4.93 13.56
CA ASP A 75 -9.77 6.40 13.46
C ASP A 75 -8.32 6.93 13.58
N VAL A 76 -7.37 6.11 14.04
CA VAL A 76 -5.99 6.57 14.30
C VAL A 76 -5.09 6.47 13.06
N PHE A 77 -5.37 5.54 12.14
CA PHE A 77 -4.47 5.27 11.01
C PHE A 77 -4.50 6.38 9.95
N ILE A 78 -5.69 6.95 9.69
CA ILE A 78 -5.85 8.07 8.75
C ILE A 78 -5.18 9.35 9.27
N SER A 79 -5.07 9.51 10.59
CA SER A 79 -4.45 10.70 11.19
C SER A 79 -2.94 10.80 10.88
N ARG A 80 -2.22 9.68 10.84
CA ARG A 80 -0.77 9.68 10.53
C ARG A 80 -0.44 9.82 9.06
N LEU A 81 -1.32 9.33 8.17
CA LEU A 81 -1.14 9.54 6.73
C LEU A 81 -1.29 11.04 6.38
N LEU A 82 -2.27 11.72 6.98
CA LEU A 82 -2.49 13.16 6.83
C LEU A 82 -1.40 14.04 7.50
N GLU A 83 -0.69 13.54 8.51
CA GLU A 83 0.46 14.24 9.10
C GLU A 83 1.72 14.16 8.21
N THR A 84 1.82 13.14 7.34
CA THR A 84 2.98 12.96 6.46
C THR A 84 2.95 13.89 5.23
N ASP A 85 1.76 14.37 4.84
CA ASP A 85 1.58 15.37 3.76
C ASP A 85 1.90 16.82 4.17
N LYS A 86 2.16 17.09 5.46
CA LYS A 86 2.46 18.45 5.95
C LYS A 86 3.95 18.77 6.12
N ASN A 87 4.86 17.84 5.84
CA ASN A 87 6.30 18.04 6.00
C ASN A 87 7.09 18.24 4.69
N ILE A 88 6.40 18.53 3.57
CA ILE A 88 7.05 18.92 2.31
C ILE A 88 6.79 20.41 2.04
N THR A 89 7.26 21.29 2.93
CA THR A 89 7.48 22.71 2.58
C THR A 89 8.51 23.36 3.51
N ASN A 90 9.78 23.32 3.12
CA ASN A 90 10.67 24.51 3.07
C ASN A 90 12.08 24.13 2.58
N PRO A 91 12.46 24.52 1.36
CA PRO A 91 13.87 24.76 1.01
C PRO A 91 14.27 26.20 1.37
N GLN A 92 15.54 26.41 1.77
CA GLN A 92 16.22 27.69 2.07
C GLN A 92 15.90 28.30 3.46
N GLU A 93 16.80 28.89 4.26
CA GLU A 93 18.14 29.47 4.06
C GLU A 93 18.78 29.83 5.44
N HIS A 94 20.12 29.81 5.50
CA HIS A 94 21.06 30.67 6.24
C HIS A 94 21.18 30.79 7.80
N GLU A 95 22.45 30.63 8.22
CA GLU A 95 23.25 31.32 9.27
C GLU A 95 22.85 31.33 10.76
N SER A 96 23.74 30.76 11.59
CA SER A 96 24.54 31.47 12.60
C SER A 96 25.69 30.61 13.11
#